data_AF-A0A954D281-F1
#
_entry.id   AF-A0A954D281-F1
#
_cell.length_a   1.000
_cell.length_b   1.000
_cell.length_c   1.000
_cell.angle_alpha   90.00
_cell.angle_beta   90.00
_cell.angle_gamma   90.00
#
_symmetry.space_group_name_H-M   'P 1'
#
loop_
_entity.id
_entity.type
_entity.pdbx_description
1 polymer ?
#
loop_
_entity_poly.entity_id
_entity_poly.type
_entity_poly.pdbx_seq_one_letter_code
_entity_poly.pdbx_strand_id
1 'polypeptide(L)'
;GWTDTDDYFAAIDRGAPVAMLPVTLPDGATLCVPNTAAIVRSCRNRPAAERLVDYLASAEGELALARSRSRQVPLGPVDNEALPAEVRALVPAARRGYRFRTLAASSAACLQFLKAEYVR
;
A
#
# COMPACT_ATOMS: atom_id res chain seq x y z
N GLY A 1 -17.72 -3.89 -5.58
CA GLY A 1 -17.12 -2.56 -5.64
C GLY A 1 -15.64 -2.69 -5.92
N TRP A 2 -15.00 -1.64 -6.41
CA TRP A 2 -13.54 -1.57 -6.44
C TRP A 2 -13.08 -1.18 -5.03
N THR A 3 -12.12 -1.89 -4.48
CA THR A 3 -11.64 -1.73 -3.11
C THR A 3 -10.14 -2.03 -3.06
N ASP A 4 -9.49 -1.66 -1.96
CA ASP A 4 -8.10 -1.95 -1.68
C ASP A 4 -7.90 -3.34 -1.05
N THR A 5 -6.63 -3.66 -0.83
CA THR A 5 -6.17 -5.00 -0.50
C THR A 5 -6.58 -5.45 0.90
N ASP A 6 -6.66 -4.53 1.86
CA ASP A 6 -7.03 -4.86 3.25
C ASP A 6 -8.53 -5.11 3.40
N ASP A 7 -9.38 -4.41 2.66
CA ASP A 7 -10.80 -4.75 2.54
C ASP A 7 -11.01 -6.14 1.93
N TYR A 8 -10.23 -6.48 0.89
CA TYR A 8 -10.23 -7.83 0.30
C TYR A 8 -9.87 -8.88 1.36
N PHE A 9 -8.77 -8.70 2.08
CA PHE A 9 -8.34 -9.66 3.09
C PHE A 9 -9.29 -9.74 4.29
N ALA A 10 -9.89 -8.62 4.70
CA ALA A 10 -10.92 -8.61 5.71
C ALA A 10 -12.18 -9.38 5.26
N ALA A 11 -12.51 -9.36 3.96
CA ALA A 11 -13.60 -10.16 3.40
C ALA A 11 -13.25 -11.66 3.33
N ILE A 12 -12.02 -12.01 2.95
CA ILE A 12 -11.52 -13.39 3.00
C ILE A 12 -11.56 -13.95 4.42
N ASP A 13 -11.13 -13.18 5.43
CA ASP A 13 -11.19 -13.57 6.84
C ASP A 13 -12.62 -13.87 7.33
N ARG A 14 -13.60 -13.21 6.73
CA ARG A 14 -15.04 -13.42 7.01
C ARG A 14 -15.64 -14.56 6.18
N GLY A 15 -14.86 -15.24 5.35
CA GLY A 15 -15.33 -16.32 4.46
C GLY A 15 -16.17 -15.83 3.28
N ALA A 16 -16.08 -14.55 2.90
CA ALA A 16 -16.81 -14.02 1.76
C ALA A 16 -16.22 -14.55 0.44
N PRO A 17 -17.06 -14.87 -0.57
CA PRO A 17 -16.60 -15.37 -1.86
C PRO A 17 -16.10 -14.22 -2.76
N VAL A 18 -14.98 -13.62 -2.39
CA VAL A 18 -14.36 -12.50 -3.12
C VAL A 18 -13.10 -12.94 -3.85
N ALA A 19 -12.77 -12.26 -4.94
CA ALA A 19 -11.54 -12.44 -5.68
C ALA A 19 -10.80 -11.10 -5.82
N MET A 20 -9.47 -11.14 -5.74
CA MET A 20 -8.63 -9.98 -6.02
C MET A 20 -8.37 -9.87 -7.52
N LEU A 21 -8.70 -8.72 -8.11
CA LEU A 21 -8.44 -8.40 -9.52
C LEU A 21 -7.55 -7.15 -9.60
N PRO A 22 -6.21 -7.30 -9.60
CA PRO A 22 -5.29 -6.16 -9.64
C PRO A 22 -5.41 -5.35 -10.93
N VAL A 23 -5.35 -4.03 -10.80
CA VAL A 23 -5.33 -3.11 -11.94
C VAL A 23 -3.93 -3.10 -12.54
N THR A 24 -3.80 -3.56 -13.78
CA THR A 24 -2.56 -3.53 -14.56
C THR A 24 -2.69 -2.52 -15.70
N LEU A 25 -1.69 -1.67 -15.86
CA LEU A 25 -1.62 -0.65 -16.90
C LEU A 25 -1.13 -1.27 -18.24
N PRO A 26 -1.31 -0.59 -19.38
CA PRO A 26 -0.87 -1.10 -20.68
C PRO A 26 0.62 -1.43 -20.78
N ASP A 27 1.46 -0.78 -19.97
CA ASP A 27 2.91 -1.03 -19.86
C ASP A 27 3.26 -2.23 -18.94
N GLY A 28 2.25 -2.90 -18.38
CA GLY A 28 2.41 -4.04 -17.48
C GLY A 28 2.65 -3.67 -16.01
N ALA A 29 2.68 -2.37 -15.67
CA ALA A 29 2.80 -1.95 -14.29
C ALA A 29 1.49 -2.20 -13.51
N THR A 30 1.60 -2.64 -12.25
CA THR A 30 0.44 -2.81 -11.38
C THR A 30 0.21 -1.53 -10.57
N LEU A 31 -1.05 -1.11 -10.43
CA LEU A 31 -1.39 -0.02 -9.51
C LEU A 31 -1.33 -0.53 -8.06
N CYS A 32 -0.23 -0.22 -7.37
CA CYS A 32 -0.04 -0.58 -5.96
C CYS A 32 0.10 0.70 -5.13
N VAL A 33 -0.90 1.00 -4.30
CA VAL A 33 -0.90 2.20 -3.46
C VAL A 33 -0.10 1.92 -2.18
N PRO A 34 1.00 2.63 -1.92
CA PRO A 34 1.78 2.42 -0.70
C PRO A 34 1.13 3.11 0.49
N ASN A 35 1.33 2.55 1.68
CA ASN A 35 1.16 3.30 2.92
C ASN A 35 2.36 4.22 3.14
N THR A 36 2.12 5.34 3.83
CA THR A 36 3.18 6.32 4.11
C THR A 36 3.16 6.72 5.58
N ALA A 37 4.35 6.93 6.13
CA ALA A 37 4.55 7.53 7.45
C ALA A 37 5.49 8.73 7.29
N ALA A 38 5.18 9.82 7.99
CA ALA A 38 5.97 11.05 7.93
C ALA A 38 6.01 11.74 9.30
N ILE A 39 7.12 12.39 9.59
CA ILE A 39 7.26 13.23 10.77
C ILE A 39 6.72 14.61 10.45
N VAL A 40 5.70 15.03 11.19
CA VAL A 40 5.08 16.35 11.04
C VAL A 40 6.10 17.46 11.36
N ARG A 41 6.09 18.52 10.56
CA ARG A 41 6.92 19.72 10.78
C ARG A 41 6.66 20.26 12.20
N SER A 42 7.74 20.63 12.89
CA SER A 42 7.69 21.14 14.28
C SER A 42 7.24 20.11 15.33
N CYS A 43 7.45 18.81 15.08
CA CYS A 43 7.24 17.74 16.05
C CYS A 43 7.97 18.03 17.38
N ARG A 44 7.21 18.07 18.49
CA ARG A 44 7.73 18.36 19.83
C ARG A 44 8.65 17.27 20.39
N ASN A 45 8.53 16.04 19.89
CA ASN A 45 9.35 14.90 20.30
C ASN A 45 9.91 14.17 19.09
N ARG A 46 10.77 14.86 18.35
CA ARG A 46 11.39 14.34 17.13
C ARG A 46 12.17 13.03 17.33
N PRO A 47 12.96 12.84 18.40
CA PRO A 47 13.69 11.59 18.58
C PRO A 47 12.78 10.36 18.71
N ALA A 48 11.61 10.50 19.36
CA ALA A 48 10.65 9.40 19.45
C ALA A 48 9.95 9.12 18.11
N ALA A 49 9.64 10.18 17.35
CA ALA A 49 9.04 10.05 16.02
C ALA A 49 10.00 9.36 15.02
N GLU A 50 11.28 9.69 15.06
CA GLU A 50 12.31 9.04 14.23
C GLU A 50 12.41 7.56 14.57
N ARG A 51 12.51 7.19 15.87
CA ARG A 51 12.51 5.78 16.28
C ARG A 51 11.27 5.00 15.82
N LEU A 52 10.09 5.63 15.80
CA LEU A 52 8.88 4.99 15.29
C LEU A 52 8.95 4.76 13.77
N VAL A 53 9.38 5.77 13.00
CA VAL A 53 9.53 5.63 11.55
C VAL A 53 10.59 4.58 11.22
N ASP A 54 11.71 4.58 11.92
CA ASP A 54 12.78 3.58 11.77
C ASP A 54 12.26 2.17 12.09
N TYR A 55 11.45 2.02 13.15
CA TYR A 55 10.81 0.75 13.49
C TYR A 55 9.85 0.28 12.38
N LEU A 56 8.97 1.15 11.89
CA LEU A 56 8.01 0.82 10.83
C LEU A 56 8.70 0.39 9.53
N ALA A 57 9.87 0.96 9.22
CA ALA A 57 10.68 0.64 8.05
C ALA A 57 11.70 -0.50 8.30
N SER A 58 11.77 -1.04 9.51
CA SER A 58 12.63 -2.17 9.84
C SER A 58 12.03 -3.48 9.34
N ALA A 59 12.87 -4.51 9.14
CA ALA A 59 12.38 -5.84 8.77
C ALA A 59 11.39 -6.41 9.81
N GLU A 60 11.58 -6.11 11.09
CA GLU A 60 10.65 -6.49 12.15
C GLU A 60 9.28 -5.83 11.96
N GLY A 61 9.26 -4.51 11.77
CA GLY A 61 8.04 -3.74 11.57
C GLY A 61 7.30 -4.15 10.29
N GLU A 62 8.02 -4.32 9.18
CA GLU A 62 7.42 -4.75 7.92
C GLU A 62 6.85 -6.18 7.99
N LEU A 63 7.53 -7.12 8.67
CA LEU A 63 6.99 -8.46 8.90
C LEU A 63 5.75 -8.43 9.81
N ALA A 64 5.72 -7.56 10.81
CA ALA A 64 4.54 -7.36 11.65
C ALA A 64 3.36 -6.80 10.82
N LEU A 65 3.60 -5.84 9.93
CA LEU A 65 2.60 -5.29 9.02
C LEU A 65 2.11 -6.31 7.99
N ALA A 66 3.00 -7.14 7.46
CA ALA A 66 2.64 -8.25 6.56
C ALA A 66 1.75 -9.29 7.24
N ARG A 67 1.95 -9.54 8.54
CA ARG A 67 1.14 -10.47 9.34
C ARG A 67 -0.11 -9.83 9.95
N SER A 68 -0.26 -8.51 9.82
CA SER A 68 -1.44 -7.80 10.31
C SER A 68 -2.67 -8.13 9.46
N ARG A 69 -3.86 -7.72 9.93
CA ARG A 69 -5.12 -7.88 9.17
C ARG A 69 -5.11 -7.19 7.80
N SER A 70 -4.28 -6.17 7.61
CA SER A 70 -4.17 -5.47 6.34
C SER A 70 -3.21 -6.13 5.33
N ARG A 71 -2.41 -7.13 5.76
CA ARG A 71 -1.48 -7.88 4.90
C ARG A 71 -0.61 -6.98 4.01
N GLN A 72 0.05 -6.00 4.61
CA GLN A 72 0.84 -5.05 3.83
C GLN A 72 2.03 -5.75 3.18
N VAL A 73 2.30 -5.44 1.90
CA VAL A 73 3.47 -5.96 1.21
C VAL A 73 4.70 -5.14 1.62
N PRO A 74 5.76 -5.77 2.18
CA PRO A 74 6.98 -5.07 2.56
C PRO A 74 7.67 -4.38 1.37
N LEU A 75 8.30 -3.23 1.64
CA LEU A 75 9.09 -2.47 0.68
C LEU A 75 10.59 -2.72 0.84
N GLY A 76 11.03 -3.04 2.06
CA GLY A 76 12.42 -3.29 2.44
C GLY A 76 12.88 -4.74 2.26
N PRO A 77 14.13 -5.02 2.65
CA PRO A 77 14.73 -6.35 2.56
C PRO A 77 14.22 -7.25 3.70
N VAL A 78 13.05 -7.85 3.50
CA VAL A 78 12.53 -8.92 4.37
C VAL A 78 12.85 -10.29 3.78
N ASP A 79 12.97 -11.29 4.65
CA ASP A 79 12.98 -12.68 4.22
C ASP A 79 11.60 -13.06 3.67
N ASN A 80 11.54 -13.40 2.38
CA ASN A 80 10.29 -13.80 1.72
C ASN A 80 9.69 -15.08 2.30
N GLU A 81 10.52 -15.98 2.86
CA GLU A 81 10.03 -17.21 3.48
C GLU A 81 9.33 -16.93 4.81
N ALA A 82 9.66 -15.81 5.46
CA ALA A 82 9.01 -15.36 6.69
C ALA A 82 7.64 -14.68 6.46
N LEU A 83 7.27 -14.42 5.20
CA LEU A 83 5.99 -13.80 4.83
C LEU A 83 4.83 -14.81 4.84
N PRO A 84 3.62 -14.38 5.23
CA PRO A 84 2.40 -15.13 4.94
C PRO A 84 2.31 -15.47 3.45
N ALA A 85 1.85 -16.68 3.12
CA ALA A 85 1.80 -17.15 1.73
C ALA A 85 1.00 -16.20 0.82
N GLU A 86 -0.09 -15.66 1.33
CA GLU A 86 -0.95 -14.69 0.65
C GLU A 86 -0.24 -13.36 0.36
N VAL A 87 0.63 -12.88 1.27
CA VAL A 87 1.45 -11.67 1.04
C VAL A 87 2.58 -11.97 0.06
N ARG A 88 3.25 -13.12 0.21
CA ARG A 88 4.34 -13.55 -0.69
C ARG A 88 3.86 -13.62 -2.14
N ALA A 89 2.62 -14.03 -2.38
CA ALA A 89 2.02 -14.06 -3.71
C ALA A 89 1.87 -12.65 -4.35
N LEU A 90 1.75 -11.59 -3.54
CA LEU A 90 1.59 -10.21 -4.02
C LEU A 90 2.93 -9.51 -4.32
N VAL A 91 4.05 -10.00 -3.77
CA VAL A 91 5.39 -9.39 -3.92
C VAL A 91 5.78 -9.15 -5.39
N PRO A 92 5.59 -10.09 -6.34
CA PRO A 92 5.95 -9.86 -7.73
C PRO A 92 5.16 -8.70 -8.39
N ALA A 93 3.88 -8.54 -8.04
CA ALA A 93 3.06 -7.45 -8.55
C ALA A 93 3.49 -6.10 -7.95
N ALA A 94 3.73 -6.06 -6.63
CA ALA A 94 4.22 -4.87 -5.94
C ALA A 94 5.58 -4.37 -6.49
N ARG A 95 6.49 -5.29 -6.84
CA ARG A 95 7.78 -4.95 -7.48
C ARG A 95 7.63 -4.29 -8.85
N ARG A 96 6.54 -4.59 -9.57
CA ARG A 96 6.17 -3.93 -10.83
C ARG A 96 5.21 -2.76 -10.61
N GLY A 97 5.09 -2.27 -9.37
CA GLY A 97 4.23 -1.16 -9.00
C GLY A 97 4.55 0.09 -9.82
N TYR A 98 3.51 0.78 -10.30
CA TYR A 98 3.67 2.06 -10.98
C TYR A 98 4.34 3.10 -10.06
N ARG A 99 5.18 3.98 -10.61
CA ARG A 99 5.92 4.97 -9.83
C ARG A 99 5.05 6.19 -9.49
N PHE A 100 4.48 6.24 -8.29
CA PHE A 100 3.58 7.32 -7.84
C PHE A 100 4.21 8.72 -7.81
N ARG A 101 5.54 8.85 -7.71
CA ARG A 101 6.21 10.16 -7.60
C ARG A 101 5.93 11.07 -8.81
N THR A 102 5.60 10.51 -9.97
CA THR A 102 5.24 11.26 -11.18
C THR A 102 3.81 11.79 -11.15
N LEU A 103 2.93 11.21 -10.32
CA LEU A 103 1.50 11.53 -10.29
C LEU A 103 1.17 12.86 -9.60
N ALA A 104 2.11 13.46 -8.85
CA ALA A 104 1.88 14.74 -8.18
C ALA A 104 1.40 15.84 -9.15
N ALA A 105 1.96 15.86 -10.37
CA ALA A 105 1.58 16.79 -11.43
C ALA A 105 0.16 16.57 -11.98
N SER A 106 -0.42 15.39 -11.75
CA SER A 106 -1.75 15.01 -12.25
C SER A 106 -2.89 15.35 -11.28
N SER A 107 -2.59 15.80 -10.07
CA SER A 107 -3.60 16.04 -9.01
C SER A 107 -4.69 17.03 -9.42
N ALA A 108 -4.33 18.16 -10.02
CA ALA A 108 -5.29 19.17 -10.47
C ALA A 108 -6.17 18.66 -11.61
N ALA A 109 -5.59 18.00 -12.61
CA ALA A 109 -6.34 17.42 -13.73
C ALA A 109 -7.29 16.31 -13.26
N CYS A 110 -6.84 15.44 -12.35
CA CYS A 110 -7.66 14.39 -11.74
C CYS A 110 -8.85 15.00 -10.98
N LEU A 111 -8.64 16.04 -10.19
CA LEU A 111 -9.72 16.73 -9.48
C LEU A 111 -10.72 17.38 -10.44
N GLN A 112 -10.26 18.00 -11.52
CA GLN A 112 -11.14 18.58 -12.55
C GLN A 112 -11.99 17.50 -13.21
N PHE A 113 -11.39 16.37 -13.58
CA PHE A 113 -12.10 15.22 -14.13
C PHE A 113 -13.18 14.71 -13.16
N LEU A 114 -12.82 14.46 -11.89
CA LEU A 114 -13.78 13.99 -10.89
C LEU A 114 -14.96 14.96 -10.69
N LYS A 115 -14.69 16.28 -10.71
CA LYS A 115 -15.76 17.30 -10.62
C LYS A 115 -16.70 17.24 -11.82
N ALA A 116 -16.16 17.12 -13.05
CA ALA A 116 -16.97 17.05 -14.26
C ALA A 116 -17.86 15.80 -14.29
N GLU A 117 -17.38 14.67 -13.77
CA GLU A 117 -18.13 13.41 -13.74
C GLU A 117 -19.20 13.37 -12.65
N TYR A 118 -18.88 13.85 -11.43
CA TYR A 118 -19.68 13.56 -10.24
C TYR A 118 -20.34 14.77 -9.58
N VAL A 119 -19.90 16.00 -9.88
CA VAL A 119 -20.50 17.22 -9.34
C VAL A 119 -21.33 17.87 -10.45
N ARG A 120 -22.60 17.48 -10.50
CA ARG A 120 -23.63 18.17 -11.29
C ARG A 120 -24.50 19.02 -10.37
#